data_AF-A0A0H5S3X0-F1
#
_entry.id   AF-A0A0H5S3X0-F1
#
_cell.length_a   1.000
_cell.length_b   1.000
_cell.length_c   1.000
_cell.angle_alpha   90.00
_cell.angle_beta   90.00
_cell.angle_gamma   90.00
#
_symmetry.space_group_name_H-M   'P 1'
#
loop_
_entity.id
_entity.type
_entity.pdbx_description
1 polymer ?
#
loop_
_entity_poly.entity_id
_entity_poly.type
_entity_poly.pdbx_seq_one_letter_code
_entity_poly.pdbx_strand_id
1 'polypeptide(L)'
;MKDRSSEFRQKAEQFLTDDNTFISIDVESNVSFAHDSSFFAEIDEIRNVMAKLSDDVASMKLQLRSTLAQTIVDDNQKEKLDECMAGIKHRSGLLRKHLLAMKENVKKTENGKIIGISKRIHQYHIEALLKKLSNLLEIFNTAQLDYRVEVAKRIKRQLDIAGEYMTEDEINTMIDSKSSEIFNRHIRSSELKSAFDDASLRHNEIFNLEANIKELSDLYNDMNFLIHAQGERVDRIDRNVNDAFNYVTAGSQQAQVTVQCRQAMINKKLYCSVGCIIIIGLILIVFIIYFLIK
;
A
#
# COMPACT_ATOMS: atom_id res chain seq x y z
N MET A 1 -26.51 10.19 9.75
CA MET A 1 -27.68 9.40 9.31
C MET A 1 -28.22 8.66 10.52
N LYS A 2 -29.49 8.87 10.88
CA LYS A 2 -30.16 8.18 12.00
C LYS A 2 -30.29 6.69 11.67
N ASP A 3 -30.01 5.83 12.64
CA ASP A 3 -30.11 4.38 12.53
C ASP A 3 -31.56 3.95 12.21
N ARG A 4 -31.75 3.35 11.04
CA ARG A 4 -33.03 2.79 10.55
C ARG A 4 -33.01 1.27 10.52
N SER A 5 -31.99 0.63 11.11
CA SER A 5 -31.82 -0.83 11.06
C SER A 5 -33.00 -1.59 11.65
N SER A 6 -33.67 -1.03 12.66
CA SER A 6 -34.88 -1.59 13.27
C SER A 6 -36.10 -1.57 12.34
N GLU A 7 -36.32 -0.46 11.60
CA GLU A 7 -37.39 -0.38 10.59
C GLU A 7 -37.21 -1.43 9.49
N PHE A 8 -35.96 -1.64 9.04
CA PHE A 8 -35.66 -2.65 8.02
C PHE A 8 -35.89 -4.07 8.53
N ARG A 9 -35.57 -4.38 9.80
CA ARG A 9 -35.86 -5.70 10.40
C ARG A 9 -37.35 -5.97 10.51
N GLN A 10 -38.13 -5.01 11.02
CA GLN A 10 -39.58 -5.18 11.17
C GLN A 10 -40.26 -5.40 9.82
N LYS A 11 -39.81 -4.69 8.78
CA LYS A 11 -40.33 -4.86 7.41
C LYS A 11 -39.94 -6.21 6.82
N ALA A 12 -38.73 -6.70 7.08
CA ALA A 12 -38.29 -8.03 6.65
C ALA A 12 -39.12 -9.16 7.31
N GLU A 13 -39.45 -9.03 8.60
CA GLU A 13 -40.31 -9.98 9.32
C GLU A 13 -41.73 -10.05 8.73
N GLN A 14 -42.27 -8.93 8.24
CA GLN A 14 -43.58 -8.90 7.55
C GLN A 14 -43.58 -9.65 6.20
N PHE A 15 -42.43 -9.81 5.55
CA PHE A 15 -42.32 -10.55 4.28
C PHE A 15 -41.98 -12.03 4.46
N LEU A 16 -41.58 -12.44 5.67
CA LEU A 16 -41.24 -13.84 5.99
C LEU A 16 -42.47 -14.74 6.23
N THR A 17 -43.68 -14.16 6.31
CA THR A 17 -44.93 -14.92 6.48
C THR A 17 -45.51 -15.50 5.19
N ASP A 18 -45.01 -15.09 4.02
CA ASP A 18 -45.36 -15.72 2.74
C ASP A 18 -44.37 -16.86 2.42
N ASP A 19 -44.78 -18.05 2.85
CA ASP A 19 -44.12 -19.33 2.67
C ASP A 19 -43.97 -19.62 1.17
N ASN A 20 -42.79 -19.34 0.56
CA ASN A 20 -42.19 -20.01 -0.64
C ASN A 20 -41.12 -19.21 -1.43
N THR A 21 -40.67 -18.03 -0.97
CA THR A 21 -39.55 -17.31 -1.63
C THR A 21 -38.30 -17.26 -0.75
N PHE A 22 -37.70 -18.41 -0.46
CA PHE A 22 -36.28 -18.43 -0.11
C PHE A 22 -35.48 -18.03 -1.36
N ILE A 23 -35.05 -16.77 -1.42
CA ILE A 23 -33.90 -16.42 -2.26
C ILE A 23 -32.71 -17.08 -1.56
N SER A 24 -32.37 -18.29 -2.00
CA SER A 24 -31.06 -18.84 -1.74
C SER A 24 -30.07 -17.87 -2.37
N ILE A 25 -29.50 -17.00 -1.53
CA ILE A 25 -28.21 -16.42 -1.85
C ILE A 25 -27.29 -17.63 -1.81
N ASP A 26 -27.06 -18.24 -2.97
CA ASP A 26 -25.86 -19.04 -3.18
C ASP A 26 -24.70 -18.07 -2.95
N VAL A 27 -24.28 -17.96 -1.69
CA VAL A 27 -22.93 -17.55 -1.38
C VAL A 27 -22.10 -18.67 -1.99
N GLU A 28 -21.73 -18.52 -3.26
CA GLU A 28 -20.71 -19.35 -3.89
C GLU A 28 -19.51 -19.33 -2.96
N SER A 29 -19.42 -20.37 -2.14
CA SER A 29 -18.50 -20.50 -1.02
C SER A 29 -17.09 -20.86 -1.50
N ASN A 30 -16.77 -20.58 -2.76
CA ASN A 30 -15.69 -21.29 -3.45
C ASN A 30 -14.82 -20.45 -4.40
N VAL A 31 -14.81 -19.11 -4.33
CA VAL A 31 -13.93 -18.30 -5.21
C VAL A 31 -13.17 -17.22 -4.41
N SER A 32 -11.88 -17.49 -4.14
CA SER A 32 -10.76 -16.62 -3.72
C SER A 32 -10.47 -16.26 -2.24
N PHE A 33 -11.26 -16.62 -1.23
CA PHE A 33 -10.93 -16.22 0.17
C PHE A 33 -9.54 -16.68 0.65
N ALA A 34 -9.07 -17.86 0.22
CA ALA A 34 -7.74 -18.37 0.56
C ALA A 34 -6.58 -17.61 -0.13
N HIS A 35 -6.81 -17.07 -1.33
CA HIS A 35 -5.79 -16.27 -2.02
C HIS A 35 -5.74 -14.85 -1.45
N ASP A 36 -6.91 -14.30 -1.10
CA ASP A 36 -6.99 -12.99 -0.47
C ASP A 36 -6.41 -13.01 0.96
N SER A 37 -6.58 -14.09 1.73
CA SER A 37 -5.97 -14.20 3.07
C SER A 37 -4.44 -14.21 3.02
N SER A 38 -3.84 -14.91 2.06
CA SER A 38 -2.38 -14.89 1.85
C SER A 38 -1.88 -13.50 1.44
N PHE A 39 -2.64 -12.80 0.58
CA PHE A 39 -2.31 -11.43 0.17
C PHE A 39 -2.35 -10.47 1.36
N PHE A 40 -3.41 -10.51 2.19
CA PHE A 40 -3.52 -9.64 3.35
C PHE A 40 -2.45 -9.94 4.41
N ALA A 41 -2.07 -11.20 4.59
CA ALA A 41 -0.95 -11.57 5.47
C ALA A 41 0.38 -10.95 4.98
N GLU A 42 0.66 -11.00 3.68
CA GLU A 42 1.84 -10.36 3.07
C GLU A 42 1.80 -8.83 3.22
N ILE A 43 0.62 -8.22 3.04
CA ILE A 43 0.41 -6.78 3.27
C ILE A 43 0.69 -6.40 4.73
N ASP A 44 0.23 -7.19 5.70
CA ASP A 44 0.44 -6.91 7.12
C ASP A 44 1.91 -7.10 7.51
N GLU A 45 2.61 -8.09 6.94
CA GLU A 45 4.06 -8.21 7.09
C GLU A 45 4.79 -6.97 6.55
N ILE A 46 4.44 -6.49 5.35
CA ILE A 46 5.02 -5.29 4.76
C ILE A 46 4.71 -4.06 5.62
N ARG A 47 3.49 -3.91 6.14
CA ARG A 47 3.14 -2.82 7.06
C ARG A 47 3.97 -2.86 8.33
N ASN A 48 4.23 -4.04 8.88
CA ASN A 48 5.08 -4.20 10.06
C ASN A 48 6.53 -3.78 9.78
N VAL A 49 7.09 -4.19 8.64
CA VAL A 49 8.44 -3.76 8.22
C VAL A 49 8.48 -2.25 7.96
N MET A 50 7.41 -1.69 7.39
CA MET A 50 7.29 -0.27 7.10
C MET A 50 7.13 0.59 8.37
N ALA A 51 6.46 0.08 9.39
CA ALA A 51 6.40 0.70 10.71
C ALA A 51 7.81 0.76 11.34
N LYS A 52 8.54 -0.36 11.32
CA LYS A 52 9.95 -0.39 11.78
C LYS A 52 10.83 0.60 11.02
N LEU A 53 10.71 0.67 9.69
CA LEU A 53 11.43 1.65 8.88
C LEU A 53 11.09 3.09 9.30
N SER A 54 9.82 3.38 9.59
CA SER A 54 9.40 4.69 10.10
C SER A 54 10.06 5.02 11.44
N ASP A 55 10.15 4.04 12.34
CA ASP A 55 10.79 4.20 13.65
C ASP A 55 12.31 4.44 13.50
N ASP A 56 12.97 3.79 12.55
CA ASP A 56 14.39 4.05 12.29
C ASP A 56 14.64 5.42 11.70
N VAL A 57 13.81 5.86 10.75
CA VAL A 57 13.93 7.19 10.15
C VAL A 57 13.72 8.26 11.23
N ALA A 58 12.80 8.05 12.16
CA ALA A 58 12.62 8.91 13.33
C ALA A 58 13.83 8.89 14.28
N SER A 59 14.34 7.68 14.58
CA SER A 59 15.52 7.49 15.44
C SER A 59 16.76 8.14 14.84
N MET A 60 17.02 7.92 13.55
CA MET A 60 18.10 8.55 12.80
C MET A 60 18.00 10.08 12.85
N LYS A 61 16.82 10.67 12.64
CA LYS A 61 16.63 12.12 12.77
C LYS A 61 17.00 12.65 14.15
N LEU A 62 16.66 11.92 15.21
CA LEU A 62 17.05 12.27 16.57
C LEU A 62 18.56 12.15 16.75
N GLN A 63 19.18 11.08 16.24
CA GLN A 63 20.63 10.88 16.32
C GLN A 63 21.39 11.98 15.56
N LEU A 64 21.00 12.30 14.32
CA LEU A 64 21.61 13.38 13.54
C LEU A 64 21.55 14.72 14.29
N ARG A 65 20.40 15.05 14.90
CA ARG A 65 20.27 16.25 15.73
C ARG A 65 21.16 16.21 16.98
N SER A 66 21.24 15.06 17.65
CA SER A 66 22.09 14.91 18.84
C SER A 66 23.57 15.06 18.48
N THR A 67 24.01 14.47 17.37
CA THR A 67 25.39 14.56 16.88
C THR A 67 25.76 16.00 16.54
N LEU A 68 24.83 16.76 15.95
CA LEU A 68 25.02 18.20 15.70
C LEU A 68 25.13 19.01 16.99
N ALA A 69 24.42 18.63 18.06
CA ALA A 69 24.43 19.34 19.34
C ALA A 69 25.68 19.09 20.18
N GLN A 70 26.33 17.93 20.03
CA GLN A 70 27.54 17.59 20.78
C GLN A 70 28.76 18.34 20.26
N THR A 71 29.58 18.90 21.15
CA THR A 71 30.83 19.61 20.80
C THR A 71 31.93 18.66 20.30
N ILE A 72 31.89 17.40 20.71
CA ILE A 72 32.86 16.35 20.36
C ILE A 72 32.09 15.19 19.71
N VAL A 73 32.70 14.49 18.77
CA VAL A 73 32.16 13.24 18.19
C VAL A 73 32.12 12.17 19.29
N ASP A 74 30.92 11.72 19.68
CA ASP A 74 30.75 10.54 20.55
C ASP A 74 30.64 9.29 19.67
N ASP A 75 31.64 8.40 19.75
CA ASP A 75 31.68 7.15 18.99
C ASP A 75 30.43 6.28 19.22
N ASN A 76 29.81 6.36 20.40
CA ASN A 76 28.58 5.64 20.71
C ASN A 76 27.37 6.19 19.93
N GLN A 77 27.25 7.51 19.75
CA GLN A 77 26.19 8.06 18.89
C GLN A 77 26.43 7.71 17.42
N LYS A 78 27.69 7.70 17.00
CA LYS A 78 28.08 7.32 15.64
C LYS A 78 27.71 5.87 15.34
N GLU A 79 28.02 4.95 16.24
CA GLU A 79 27.65 3.54 16.11
C GLU A 79 26.13 3.37 15.99
N LYS A 80 25.35 4.06 16.83
CA LYS A 80 23.88 4.04 16.75
C LYS A 80 23.35 4.62 15.45
N LEU A 81 24.00 5.67 14.94
CA LEU A 81 23.62 6.31 13.70
C LEU A 81 23.90 5.39 12.50
N ASP A 82 25.07 4.73 12.48
CA ASP A 82 25.44 3.75 11.46
C ASP A 82 24.53 2.51 11.52
N GLU A 83 24.16 2.04 12.73
CA GLU A 83 23.18 0.96 12.93
C GLU A 83 21.80 1.34 12.38
N CYS A 84 21.33 2.56 12.67
CA CYS A 84 20.07 3.06 12.12
C CYS A 84 20.11 3.12 10.59
N MET A 85 21.21 3.59 9.99
CA MET A 85 21.35 3.65 8.53
C MET A 85 21.40 2.28 7.88
N ALA A 86 22.13 1.34 8.47
CA ALA A 86 22.16 -0.05 8.02
C ALA A 86 20.76 -0.67 8.09
N GLY A 87 20.02 -0.42 9.17
CA GLY A 87 18.63 -0.84 9.35
C GLY A 87 17.69 -0.28 8.29
N ILE A 88 17.77 1.03 8.02
CA ILE A 88 17.01 1.72 6.98
C ILE A 88 17.32 1.11 5.62
N LYS A 89 18.59 1.02 5.24
CA LYS A 89 19.02 0.43 3.96
C LYS A 89 18.50 -0.99 3.78
N HIS A 90 18.65 -1.83 4.80
CA HIS A 90 18.17 -3.20 4.77
C HIS A 90 16.65 -3.29 4.60
N ARG A 91 15.88 -2.57 5.41
CA ARG A 91 14.41 -2.60 5.36
C ARG A 91 13.86 -1.98 4.10
N SER A 92 14.42 -0.86 3.64
CA SER A 92 14.02 -0.24 2.38
C SER A 92 14.30 -1.14 1.18
N GLY A 93 15.45 -1.84 1.16
CA GLY A 93 15.77 -2.84 0.14
C GLY A 93 14.84 -4.06 0.17
N LEU A 94 14.48 -4.56 1.37
CA LEU A 94 13.53 -5.65 1.55
C LEU A 94 12.13 -5.25 1.04
N LEU A 95 11.63 -4.10 1.48
CA LEU A 95 10.33 -3.55 1.08
C LEU A 95 10.23 -3.37 -0.44
N ARG A 96 11.29 -2.87 -1.09
CA ARG A 96 11.34 -2.78 -2.56
C ARG A 96 11.14 -4.14 -3.21
N LYS A 97 11.91 -5.15 -2.79
CA LYS A 97 11.83 -6.50 -3.38
C LYS A 97 10.43 -7.08 -3.22
N HIS A 98 9.85 -6.96 -2.03
CA HIS A 98 8.50 -7.48 -1.73
C HIS A 98 7.44 -6.75 -2.56
N LEU A 99 7.44 -5.41 -2.56
CA LEU A 99 6.46 -4.62 -3.30
C LEU A 99 6.54 -4.84 -4.82
N LEU A 100 7.75 -5.00 -5.37
CA LEU A 100 7.94 -5.36 -6.78
C LEU A 100 7.39 -6.76 -7.09
N ALA A 101 7.67 -7.75 -6.24
CA ALA A 101 7.16 -9.10 -6.40
C ALA A 101 5.61 -9.13 -6.37
N MET A 102 5.00 -8.44 -5.40
CA MET A 102 3.54 -8.31 -5.31
C MET A 102 2.95 -7.64 -6.55
N LYS A 103 3.57 -6.56 -7.04
CA LYS A 103 3.13 -5.86 -8.25
C LYS A 103 3.16 -6.77 -9.48
N GLU A 104 4.21 -7.58 -9.64
CA GLU A 104 4.31 -8.54 -10.74
C GLU A 104 3.31 -9.70 -10.60
N ASN A 105 3.06 -10.19 -9.38
CA ASN A 105 2.06 -11.24 -9.13
C ASN A 105 0.65 -10.77 -9.53
N VAL A 106 0.29 -9.53 -9.18
CA VAL A 106 -1.02 -8.94 -9.51
C VAL A 106 -1.18 -8.69 -11.02
N LYS A 107 -0.10 -8.42 -11.75
CA LYS A 107 -0.13 -8.30 -13.22
C LYS A 107 -0.42 -9.64 -13.90
N LYS A 108 0.19 -10.74 -13.44
CA LYS A 108 0.04 -12.07 -14.05
C LYS A 108 -1.38 -12.66 -13.94
N THR A 109 -2.18 -12.21 -12.99
CA THR A 109 -3.54 -12.71 -12.73
C THR A 109 -4.58 -12.14 -13.71
N GLU A 110 -4.45 -12.41 -15.02
CA GLU A 110 -5.23 -11.71 -16.07
C GLU A 110 -6.59 -12.31 -16.50
N ASN A 111 -7.08 -13.41 -15.93
CA ASN A 111 -8.14 -14.20 -16.61
C ASN A 111 -9.50 -14.35 -15.88
N GLY A 112 -10.16 -13.28 -15.42
CA GLY A 112 -11.55 -13.38 -14.94
C GLY A 112 -12.22 -12.08 -14.48
N LYS A 113 -13.55 -11.98 -14.60
CA LYS A 113 -14.33 -10.80 -14.18
C LYS A 113 -14.35 -10.61 -12.65
N ILE A 114 -14.51 -11.69 -11.87
CA ILE A 114 -14.45 -11.66 -10.38
C ILE A 114 -13.04 -11.31 -9.91
N ILE A 115 -12.03 -11.82 -10.62
CA ILE A 115 -10.60 -11.48 -10.42
C ILE A 115 -10.39 -9.96 -10.56
N GLY A 116 -11.22 -9.25 -11.33
CA GLY A 116 -11.14 -7.80 -11.49
C GLY A 116 -11.32 -7.00 -10.20
N ILE A 117 -12.18 -7.44 -9.25
CA ILE A 117 -12.39 -6.73 -7.98
C ILE A 117 -11.21 -6.98 -7.03
N SER A 118 -10.85 -8.25 -6.80
CA SER A 118 -9.69 -8.62 -5.96
C SER A 118 -8.40 -7.99 -6.50
N LYS A 119 -8.16 -8.03 -7.82
CA LYS A 119 -7.03 -7.37 -8.48
C LYS A 119 -6.97 -5.87 -8.19
N ARG A 120 -8.10 -5.16 -8.25
CA ARG A 120 -8.13 -3.73 -7.93
C ARG A 120 -7.79 -3.47 -6.47
N ILE A 121 -8.40 -4.22 -5.56
CA ILE A 121 -8.10 -4.12 -4.12
C ILE A 121 -6.59 -4.34 -3.89
N HIS A 122 -6.02 -5.36 -4.52
CA HIS A 122 -4.58 -5.64 -4.41
C HIS A 122 -3.73 -4.50 -4.97
N GLN A 123 -4.08 -3.96 -6.14
CA GLN A 123 -3.40 -2.81 -6.76
C GLN A 123 -3.42 -1.60 -5.83
N TYR A 124 -4.58 -1.22 -5.28
CA TYR A 124 -4.68 -0.07 -4.37
C TYR A 124 -3.82 -0.25 -3.11
N HIS A 125 -3.79 -1.46 -2.54
CA HIS A 125 -2.94 -1.74 -1.38
C HIS A 125 -1.45 -1.63 -1.71
N ILE A 126 -1.00 -2.20 -2.84
CA ILE A 126 0.40 -2.13 -3.27
C ILE A 126 0.80 -0.69 -3.57
N GLU A 127 -0.03 0.07 -4.27
CA GLU A 127 0.23 1.48 -4.59
C GLU A 127 0.30 2.36 -3.34
N ALA A 128 -0.61 2.15 -2.38
CA ALA A 128 -0.57 2.86 -1.10
C ALA A 128 0.73 2.58 -0.34
N LEU A 129 1.21 1.33 -0.35
CA LEU A 129 2.48 0.95 0.28
C LEU A 129 3.70 1.51 -0.47
N LEU A 130 3.71 1.49 -1.81
CA LEU A 130 4.75 2.12 -2.62
C LEU A 130 4.85 3.62 -2.34
N LYS A 131 3.71 4.32 -2.28
CA LYS A 131 3.65 5.74 -1.93
C LYS A 131 4.17 5.99 -0.52
N LYS A 132 3.79 5.15 0.45
CA LYS A 132 4.27 5.27 1.83
C LYS A 132 5.78 5.04 1.93
N LEU A 133 6.33 4.06 1.20
CA LEU A 133 7.78 3.83 1.13
C LEU A 133 8.50 5.01 0.49
N SER A 134 8.00 5.54 -0.64
CA SER A 134 8.58 6.72 -1.28
C SER A 134 8.63 7.92 -0.34
N ASN A 135 7.53 8.22 0.36
CA ASN A 135 7.47 9.30 1.34
C ASN A 135 8.50 9.11 2.48
N LEU A 136 8.71 7.88 2.97
CA LEU A 136 9.71 7.61 4.01
C LEU A 136 11.14 7.83 3.50
N LEU A 137 11.42 7.43 2.26
CA LEU A 137 12.73 7.64 1.63
C LEU A 137 13.00 9.12 1.34
N GLU A 138 11.97 9.89 0.98
CA GLU A 138 12.06 11.34 0.85
C GLU A 138 12.42 11.98 2.19
N ILE A 139 11.70 11.63 3.25
CA ILE A 139 11.95 12.13 4.61
C ILE A 139 13.38 11.80 5.07
N PHE A 140 13.87 10.60 4.74
CA PHE A 140 15.25 10.19 4.99
C PHE A 140 16.24 11.06 4.22
N ASN A 141 16.06 11.19 2.90
CA ASN A 141 16.96 11.95 2.02
C ASN A 141 17.03 13.42 2.43
N THR A 142 15.89 14.06 2.74
CA THR A 142 15.86 15.43 3.24
C THR A 142 16.62 15.58 4.56
N ALA A 143 16.41 14.67 5.52
CA ALA A 143 17.10 14.74 6.81
C ALA A 143 18.62 14.63 6.69
N GLN A 144 19.09 13.79 5.75
CA GLN A 144 20.50 13.61 5.46
C GLN A 144 21.11 14.84 4.77
N LEU A 145 20.41 15.42 3.80
CA LEU A 145 20.83 16.67 3.14
C LEU A 145 20.91 17.82 4.14
N ASP A 146 19.91 17.96 5.00
CA ASP A 146 19.91 18.97 6.08
C ASP A 146 21.12 18.78 7.00
N TYR A 147 21.41 17.54 7.40
CA TYR A 147 22.59 17.25 8.23
C TYR A 147 23.89 17.64 7.53
N ARG A 148 24.06 17.29 6.24
CA ARG A 148 25.25 17.67 5.46
C ARG A 148 25.46 19.19 5.48
N VAL A 149 24.39 19.96 5.25
CA VAL A 149 24.44 21.43 5.28
C VAL A 149 24.86 21.94 6.66
N GLU A 150 24.31 21.38 7.74
CA GLU A 150 24.66 21.79 9.10
C GLU A 150 26.10 21.43 9.49
N VAL A 151 26.61 20.27 9.08
CA VAL A 151 28.02 19.91 9.31
C VAL A 151 28.96 20.81 8.50
N ALA A 152 28.62 21.14 7.24
CA ALA A 152 29.42 22.07 6.44
C ALA A 152 29.53 23.46 7.10
N LYS A 153 28.41 23.99 7.62
CA LYS A 153 28.40 25.23 8.42
C LYS A 153 29.27 25.14 9.67
N ARG A 154 29.28 23.98 10.33
CA ARG A 154 30.10 23.76 11.53
C ARG A 154 31.59 23.70 11.19
N ILE A 155 31.96 23.00 10.11
CA ILE A 155 33.34 22.98 9.59
C ILE A 155 33.80 24.40 9.27
N LYS A 156 32.97 25.20 8.58
CA LYS A 156 33.23 26.63 8.34
C LYS A 156 33.53 27.40 9.62
N ARG A 157 32.67 27.26 10.63
CA ARG A 157 32.86 27.93 11.91
C ARG A 157 34.17 27.53 12.60
N GLN A 158 34.55 26.25 12.54
CA GLN A 158 35.82 25.79 13.12
C GLN A 158 37.04 26.38 12.39
N LEU A 159 36.97 26.50 11.06
CA LEU A 159 38.01 27.12 10.24
C LEU A 159 38.11 28.64 10.48
N ASP A 160 36.96 29.32 10.60
CA ASP A 160 36.89 30.74 10.93
C ASP A 160 37.51 31.03 12.31
N ILE A 161 37.26 30.18 13.32
CA ILE A 161 37.87 30.26 14.66
C ILE A 161 39.39 30.04 14.58
N ALA A 162 39.82 29.16 13.68
CA ALA A 162 41.21 28.91 13.33
C ALA A 162 41.88 30.07 12.54
N GLY A 163 41.12 31.10 12.14
CA GLY A 163 41.64 32.22 11.35
C GLY A 163 41.90 31.90 9.88
N GLU A 164 41.40 30.76 9.40
CA GLU A 164 41.39 30.40 7.98
C GLU A 164 39.99 30.70 7.41
N TYR A 165 39.86 31.85 6.75
CA TYR A 165 38.60 32.30 6.17
C TYR A 165 38.38 31.64 4.81
N MET A 166 37.41 30.74 4.74
CA MET A 166 36.98 30.10 3.48
C MET A 166 35.51 30.41 3.18
N THR A 167 35.23 30.59 1.89
CA THR A 167 33.86 30.73 1.40
C THR A 167 33.08 29.41 1.56
N GLU A 168 31.75 29.48 1.56
CA GLU A 168 30.93 28.27 1.63
C GLU A 168 31.16 27.33 0.45
N ASP A 169 31.42 27.88 -0.73
CA ASP A 169 31.75 27.11 -1.94
C ASP A 169 33.11 26.41 -1.83
N GLU A 170 34.12 27.06 -1.27
CA GLU A 170 35.43 26.43 -0.99
C GLU A 170 35.30 25.30 0.03
N ILE A 171 34.43 25.45 1.04
CA ILE A 171 34.19 24.40 2.03
C ILE A 171 33.42 23.24 1.43
N ASN A 172 32.40 23.50 0.62
CA ASN A 172 31.66 22.46 -0.09
C ASN A 172 32.58 21.68 -1.04
N THR A 173 33.43 22.38 -1.82
CA THR A 173 34.41 21.71 -2.69
C THR A 173 35.46 20.93 -1.90
N MET A 174 35.88 21.41 -0.74
CA MET A 174 36.76 20.68 0.17
C MET A 174 36.07 19.41 0.70
N ILE A 175 34.79 19.47 1.07
CA ILE A 175 34.00 18.31 1.50
C ILE A 175 33.87 17.31 0.35
N ASP A 176 33.52 17.78 -0.85
CA ASP A 176 33.32 16.97 -2.07
C ASP A 176 34.62 16.31 -2.57
N SER A 177 35.77 16.91 -2.30
CA SER A 177 37.08 16.41 -2.74
C SER A 177 37.45 15.05 -2.16
N LYS A 178 36.72 14.59 -1.12
CA LYS A 178 36.92 13.32 -0.41
C LYS A 178 38.32 13.14 0.19
N SER A 179 39.17 14.16 0.13
CA SER A 179 40.54 14.10 0.60
C SER A 179 40.68 14.88 1.90
N SER A 180 40.88 14.16 3.00
CA SER A 180 41.25 14.75 4.30
C SER A 180 42.63 15.43 4.27
N GLU A 181 43.40 15.32 3.18
CA GLU A 181 44.69 16.00 3.03
C GLU A 181 44.56 17.50 2.76
N ILE A 182 43.50 17.94 2.08
CA ILE A 182 43.29 19.38 1.81
C ILE A 182 43.16 20.13 3.13
N PHE A 183 42.45 19.49 4.03
CA PHE A 183 42.36 19.89 5.40
C PHE A 183 43.81 19.99 5.99
N ASN A 184 44.64 18.94 5.97
CA ASN A 184 45.93 18.91 6.70
C ASN A 184 46.96 19.95 6.23
N ARG A 185 46.80 20.47 5.01
CA ARG A 185 47.70 21.48 4.41
C ARG A 185 47.68 22.83 5.12
N HIS A 186 46.63 23.15 5.88
CA HIS A 186 46.41 24.48 6.48
C HIS A 186 46.89 24.60 7.94
N ILE A 187 47.42 23.53 8.54
CA ILE A 187 47.79 23.52 9.96
C ILE A 187 49.10 24.27 10.17
N ARG A 188 49.04 25.50 10.71
CA ARG A 188 50.21 26.31 11.07
C ARG A 188 50.54 26.34 12.57
N SER A 189 49.59 25.99 13.44
CA SER A 189 49.78 26.02 14.91
C SER A 189 49.13 24.83 15.60
N SER A 190 49.55 24.55 16.85
CA SER A 190 49.01 23.47 17.67
C SER A 190 47.56 23.72 18.09
N GLU A 191 47.13 24.97 18.27
CA GLU A 191 45.72 25.29 18.55
C GLU A 191 44.83 24.99 17.34
N LEU A 192 45.32 25.26 16.13
CA LEU A 192 44.64 24.94 14.88
C LEU A 192 44.46 23.43 14.70
N LYS A 193 45.41 22.63 15.20
CA LYS A 193 45.39 21.17 15.05
C LYS A 193 44.12 20.54 15.65
N SER A 194 43.64 21.02 16.80
CA SER A 194 42.42 20.46 17.42
C SER A 194 41.14 20.80 16.65
N ALA A 195 40.98 22.04 16.20
CA ALA A 195 39.83 22.46 15.40
C ALA A 195 39.80 21.72 14.06
N PHE A 196 41.00 21.50 13.54
CA PHE A 196 41.26 20.78 12.33
C PHE A 196 40.95 19.28 12.43
N ASP A 197 41.37 18.63 13.52
CA ASP A 197 41.09 17.22 13.75
C ASP A 197 39.58 16.98 13.93
N ASP A 198 38.85 17.89 14.60
CA ASP A 198 37.37 17.86 14.64
C ASP A 198 36.79 18.01 13.23
N ALA A 199 37.24 18.98 12.43
CA ALA A 199 36.77 19.17 11.06
C ALA A 199 37.01 17.93 10.18
N SER A 200 38.18 17.27 10.32
CA SER A 200 38.51 16.05 9.58
C SER A 200 37.66 14.85 10.02
N LEU A 201 37.35 14.71 11.31
CA LEU A 201 36.46 13.66 11.80
C LEU A 201 35.04 13.86 11.25
N ARG A 202 34.55 15.11 11.26
CA ARG A 202 33.24 15.47 10.70
C ARG A 202 33.18 15.29 9.19
N HIS A 203 34.27 15.57 8.47
CA HIS A 203 34.36 15.30 7.04
C HIS A 203 34.18 13.81 6.73
N ASN A 204 34.84 12.93 7.49
CA ASN A 204 34.67 11.49 7.36
C ASN A 204 33.24 11.04 7.70
N GLU A 205 32.56 11.70 8.64
CA GLU A 205 31.13 11.46 8.90
C GLU A 205 30.30 11.80 7.65
N ILE A 206 30.46 12.98 7.06
CA ILE A 206 29.73 13.38 5.84
C ILE A 206 29.96 12.35 4.72
N PHE A 207 31.20 11.89 4.53
CA PHE A 207 31.51 10.93 3.49
C PHE A 207 30.71 9.62 3.61
N ASN A 208 30.58 9.08 4.83
CA ASN A 208 29.77 7.88 5.07
C ASN A 208 28.27 8.16 4.83
N LEU A 209 27.79 9.35 5.18
CA LEU A 209 26.42 9.76 4.90
C LEU A 209 26.14 9.84 3.40
N GLU A 210 27.05 10.41 2.62
CA GLU A 210 26.89 10.53 1.16
C GLU A 210 26.75 9.17 0.48
N ALA A 211 27.50 8.16 0.93
CA ALA A 211 27.37 6.80 0.42
C ALA A 211 25.95 6.24 0.66
N ASN A 212 25.40 6.46 1.86
CA ASN A 212 24.06 6.03 2.23
C ASN A 212 22.96 6.81 1.50
N ILE A 213 23.13 8.13 1.33
CA ILE A 213 22.21 9.00 0.57
C ILE A 213 22.13 8.52 -0.88
N LYS A 214 23.26 8.24 -1.52
CA LYS A 214 23.28 7.87 -2.93
C LYS A 214 22.43 6.63 -3.21
N GLU A 215 22.63 5.56 -2.42
CA GLU A 215 21.90 4.31 -2.62
C GLU A 215 20.39 4.46 -2.34
N LEU A 216 20.02 5.21 -1.30
CA LEU A 216 18.62 5.43 -0.96
C LEU A 216 17.94 6.47 -1.86
N SER A 217 18.72 7.37 -2.49
CA SER A 217 18.26 8.25 -3.56
C SER A 217 17.92 7.47 -4.82
N ASP A 218 18.78 6.52 -5.22
CA ASP A 218 18.49 5.62 -6.35
C ASP A 218 17.22 4.81 -6.08
N LEU A 219 17.06 4.34 -4.84
CA LEU A 219 15.85 3.65 -4.40
C LEU A 219 14.60 4.54 -4.44
N TYR A 220 14.69 5.77 -3.94
CA TYR A 220 13.61 6.75 -3.97
C TYR A 220 13.17 7.05 -5.41
N ASN A 221 14.13 7.27 -6.31
CA ASN A 221 13.87 7.52 -7.72
C ASN A 221 13.18 6.32 -8.40
N ASP A 222 13.60 5.09 -8.08
CA ASP A 222 12.93 3.87 -8.56
C ASP A 222 11.47 3.80 -8.06
N MET A 223 11.23 4.09 -6.77
CA MET A 223 9.86 4.06 -6.22
C MET A 223 8.97 5.13 -6.85
N ASN A 224 9.49 6.34 -7.04
CA ASN A 224 8.78 7.41 -7.73
C ASN A 224 8.46 7.03 -9.18
N PHE A 225 9.42 6.46 -9.90
CA PHE A 225 9.18 5.96 -11.25
C PHE A 225 8.07 4.89 -11.25
N LEU A 226 8.07 3.94 -10.32
CA LEU A 226 7.03 2.90 -10.23
C LEU A 226 5.64 3.46 -9.91
N ILE A 227 5.55 4.54 -9.14
CA ILE A 227 4.30 5.24 -8.82
C ILE A 227 3.80 5.99 -10.06
N HIS A 228 4.68 6.73 -10.76
CA HIS A 228 4.31 7.50 -11.95
C HIS A 228 4.00 6.63 -13.16
N ALA A 229 4.71 5.52 -13.35
CA ALA A 229 4.44 4.55 -14.41
C ALA A 229 3.08 3.87 -14.27
N GLN A 230 2.42 3.98 -13.10
CA GLN A 230 1.03 3.56 -12.88
C GLN A 230 0.00 4.67 -13.20
N GLY A 231 0.43 5.75 -13.86
CA GLY A 231 -0.37 6.91 -14.23
C GLY A 231 -1.77 6.62 -14.80
N GLU A 232 -2.72 7.43 -14.32
CA GLU A 232 -4.11 7.63 -14.77
C GLU A 232 -5.21 6.62 -14.39
N ARG A 233 -4.98 5.66 -13.48
CA ARG A 233 -6.07 4.77 -13.02
C ARG A 233 -6.49 4.86 -11.55
N VAL A 234 -5.84 5.71 -10.74
CA VAL A 234 -5.98 5.65 -9.29
C VAL A 234 -6.87 6.77 -8.70
N ASP A 235 -7.19 7.80 -9.48
CA ASP A 235 -7.81 9.03 -8.94
C ASP A 235 -9.33 9.16 -9.16
N ARG A 236 -10.05 8.03 -9.25
CA ARG A 236 -11.52 8.06 -9.28
C ARG A 236 -12.12 6.95 -8.44
N ILE A 237 -12.33 7.25 -7.15
CA ILE A 237 -13.37 6.60 -6.35
C ILE A 237 -14.65 6.45 -7.18
N ASP A 238 -14.99 7.48 -7.97
CA ASP A 238 -16.13 7.50 -8.90
C ASP A 238 -16.13 6.35 -9.91
N ARG A 239 -14.97 5.92 -10.43
CA ARG A 239 -14.92 4.87 -11.46
C ARG A 239 -15.13 3.49 -10.86
N ASN A 240 -14.62 3.25 -9.65
CA ASN A 240 -14.92 2.02 -8.91
C ASN A 240 -16.39 1.95 -8.49
N VAL A 241 -16.98 3.09 -8.08
CA VAL A 241 -18.43 3.16 -7.81
C VAL A 241 -19.23 2.88 -9.08
N ASN A 242 -18.80 3.42 -10.23
CA ASN A 242 -19.47 3.19 -11.50
C ASN A 242 -19.37 1.72 -11.96
N ASP A 243 -18.22 1.07 -11.73
CA ASP A 243 -18.06 -0.35 -12.04
C ASP A 243 -18.85 -1.24 -11.08
N ALA A 244 -18.90 -0.90 -9.78
CA ALA A 244 -19.77 -1.57 -8.82
C ALA A 244 -21.25 -1.40 -9.19
N PHE A 245 -21.65 -0.21 -9.62
CA PHE A 245 -22.99 0.06 -10.13
C PHE A 245 -23.30 -0.81 -11.35
N ASN A 246 -22.39 -0.88 -12.33
CA ASN A 246 -22.54 -1.74 -13.51
C ASN A 246 -22.68 -3.22 -13.15
N TYR A 247 -21.92 -3.72 -12.17
CA TYR A 247 -22.05 -5.10 -11.67
C TYR A 247 -23.41 -5.35 -11.00
N VAL A 248 -23.86 -4.43 -10.15
CA VAL A 248 -25.18 -4.52 -9.51
C VAL A 248 -26.31 -4.44 -10.53
N THR A 249 -26.19 -3.58 -11.55
CA THR A 249 -27.19 -3.47 -12.64
C THR A 249 -27.22 -4.72 -13.51
N ALA A 250 -26.07 -5.29 -13.86
CA ALA A 250 -26.03 -6.55 -14.61
C ALA A 250 -26.58 -7.72 -13.77
N GLY A 251 -26.24 -7.77 -12.47
CA GLY A 251 -26.77 -8.78 -11.54
C GLY A 251 -28.28 -8.64 -11.33
N SER A 252 -28.79 -7.42 -11.21
CA SER A 252 -30.24 -7.17 -11.06
C SER A 252 -31.02 -7.49 -12.32
N GLN A 253 -30.47 -7.20 -13.51
CA GLN A 253 -31.06 -7.63 -14.79
C GLN A 253 -31.10 -9.16 -14.89
N GLN A 254 -30.00 -9.84 -14.55
CA GLN A 254 -29.95 -11.31 -14.58
C GLN A 254 -30.92 -11.94 -13.57
N ALA A 255 -31.02 -11.37 -12.37
CA ALA A 255 -31.99 -11.79 -11.36
C ALA A 255 -33.43 -11.59 -11.86
N GLN A 256 -33.72 -10.45 -12.49
CA GLN A 256 -35.03 -10.15 -13.06
C GLN A 256 -35.42 -11.12 -14.17
N VAL A 257 -34.49 -11.41 -15.11
CA VAL A 257 -34.71 -12.41 -16.16
C VAL A 257 -34.95 -13.79 -15.55
N THR A 258 -34.18 -14.17 -14.52
CA THR A 258 -34.36 -15.45 -13.82
C THR A 258 -35.72 -15.57 -13.15
N VAL A 259 -36.21 -14.50 -12.51
CA VAL A 259 -37.56 -14.45 -11.92
C VAL A 259 -38.64 -14.57 -13.01
N GLN A 260 -38.50 -13.87 -14.14
CA GLN A 260 -39.44 -13.96 -15.26
C GLN A 260 -39.48 -15.36 -15.88
N CYS A 261 -38.31 -15.99 -16.09
CA CYS A 261 -38.23 -17.37 -16.58
C CYS A 261 -38.83 -18.37 -15.58
N ARG A 262 -38.60 -18.19 -14.27
CA ARG A 262 -39.20 -19.02 -13.22
C ARG A 262 -40.72 -18.86 -13.18
N GLN A 263 -41.24 -17.64 -13.27
CA GLN A 263 -42.67 -17.38 -13.32
C GLN A 263 -43.33 -18.02 -14.56
N ALA A 264 -42.68 -17.91 -15.73
CA ALA A 264 -43.15 -18.56 -16.95
C ALA A 264 -43.17 -20.10 -16.83
N MET A 265 -42.17 -20.69 -16.16
CA MET A 265 -42.14 -22.14 -15.88
C MET A 265 -43.24 -22.57 -14.92
N ILE A 266 -43.51 -21.81 -13.86
CA ILE A 266 -44.60 -22.10 -12.90
C ILE A 266 -45.95 -22.05 -13.61
N ASN A 267 -46.21 -20.98 -14.38
CA ASN A 267 -47.46 -20.83 -15.11
C ASN A 267 -47.67 -21.99 -16.11
N LYS A 268 -46.62 -22.40 -16.83
CA LYS A 268 -46.71 -23.54 -17.77
C LYS A 268 -47.01 -24.87 -17.07
N LYS A 269 -46.43 -25.10 -15.89
CA LYS A 269 -46.74 -26.30 -15.06
C LYS A 269 -48.19 -26.28 -14.58
N LEU A 270 -48.70 -25.12 -14.15
CA LEU A 270 -50.08 -24.97 -13.69
C LEU A 270 -51.11 -25.24 -14.80
N TYR A 271 -50.92 -24.68 -15.99
CA TYR A 271 -51.83 -24.95 -17.13
C TYR A 271 -51.82 -26.42 -17.54
N CYS A 272 -50.65 -27.07 -17.50
CA CYS A 272 -50.52 -28.50 -17.80
C CYS A 272 -51.23 -29.35 -16.73
N SER A 273 -51.07 -29.05 -15.44
CA SER A 273 -51.74 -29.81 -14.37
C SER A 273 -53.25 -29.66 -14.40
N VAL A 274 -53.76 -28.44 -14.61
CA VAL A 274 -55.20 -28.17 -14.72
C VAL A 274 -55.79 -28.89 -15.95
N GLY A 275 -55.10 -28.86 -17.09
CA GLY A 275 -55.50 -29.59 -18.30
C GLY A 275 -55.59 -31.10 -18.08
N CYS A 276 -54.60 -31.70 -17.40
CA CYS A 276 -54.63 -33.12 -17.06
C CYS A 276 -55.79 -33.50 -16.14
N ILE A 277 -56.10 -32.68 -15.12
CA ILE A 277 -57.22 -32.93 -14.20
C ILE A 277 -58.56 -32.91 -14.94
N ILE A 278 -58.77 -31.97 -15.86
CA ILE A 278 -60.00 -31.88 -16.67
C ILE A 278 -60.15 -33.13 -17.55
N ILE A 279 -59.07 -33.57 -18.20
CA ILE A 279 -59.09 -34.77 -19.05
C ILE A 279 -59.41 -36.03 -18.23
N ILE A 280 -58.79 -36.19 -17.05
CA ILE A 280 -59.09 -37.31 -16.15
C ILE A 280 -60.55 -37.26 -15.69
N GLY A 281 -61.06 -36.08 -15.34
CA GLY A 281 -62.46 -35.89 -14.96
C GLY A 281 -63.44 -36.29 -16.07
N LEU A 282 -63.16 -35.91 -17.32
CA LEU A 282 -63.98 -36.30 -18.48
C LEU A 282 -63.96 -37.81 -18.72
N ILE A 283 -62.79 -38.45 -18.61
CA ILE A 283 -62.66 -39.91 -18.74
C ILE A 283 -63.48 -40.62 -17.67
N LEU A 284 -63.43 -40.16 -16.41
CA LEU A 284 -64.23 -40.73 -15.33
C LEU A 284 -65.73 -40.57 -15.55
N ILE A 285 -66.18 -39.41 -16.05
CA ILE A 285 -67.60 -39.18 -16.38
C ILE A 285 -68.06 -40.15 -17.48
N VAL A 286 -67.28 -40.31 -18.55
CA VAL A 286 -67.58 -41.28 -19.63
C VAL A 286 -67.64 -42.70 -19.08
N PHE A 287 -66.72 -43.08 -18.19
CA PHE A 287 -66.69 -44.40 -17.57
C PHE A 287 -67.92 -44.66 -16.69
N ILE A 288 -68.36 -43.66 -15.92
CA ILE A 288 -69.57 -43.73 -15.08
C ILE A 288 -70.83 -43.85 -15.95
N ILE A 289 -70.95 -43.05 -17.01
CA ILE A 289 -72.09 -43.12 -17.94
C ILE A 289 -72.14 -44.49 -18.63
N TYR A 290 -71.00 -45.01 -19.09
CA TYR A 290 -70.90 -46.34 -19.69
C TYR A 290 -71.36 -47.44 -18.73
N PHE A 291 -70.99 -47.35 -17.46
CA PHE A 291 -71.38 -48.32 -16.43
C PHE A 291 -72.85 -48.16 -15.99
N LEU A 292 -73.45 -46.98 -16.09
CA LEU A 292 -74.86 -46.73 -15.77
C LEU A 292 -75.83 -47.20 -16.87
N ILE A 293 -75.39 -47.20 -18.14
CA ILE A 293 -76.23 -47.58 -19.29
C ILE A 293 -76.25 -49.11 -19.50
N LYS A 294 -75.22 -49.82 -19.02
CA LYS A 294 -75.06 -51.27 -19.19
C LYS A 294 -75.60 -52.04 -17.98
#